data_AF-A0A811QID5-F1
#
_entry.id   AF-A0A811QID5-F1
#
_cell.length_a   1.000
_cell.length_b   1.000
_cell.length_c   1.000
_cell.angle_alpha   90.00
_cell.angle_beta   90.00
_cell.angle_gamma   90.00
#
_symmetry.space_group_name_H-M   'P 1'
#
loop_
_entity.id
_entity.type
_entity.pdbx_description
1 polymer ?
#
loop_
_entity_poly.entity_id
_entity_poly.type
_entity_poly.pdbx_seq_one_letter_code
_entity_poly.pdbx_strand_id
1 'polypeptide(L)'
;MATNILEVRYPQSRKQSSSSITLDRHRTVATQLSRYCVYLVTCCPELLPDDDAWSKSLYEDVKKDAERALARPCCALTHRYVCMSSASTPGYQELVDPLSANANSKHQVLNDGVKLGQQLVETIYNEEAAWKLLADFWSEMILYVAPSDNLKGHKESIARGGELIMLLWALLGHAGIISRSTDGDGGDARAAAGTS
;
A
#
# COMPACT_ATOMS: atom_id res chain seq x y z
N MET A 1 4.60 -2.50 0.47
CA MET A 1 5.64 -3.26 -0.26
C MET A 1 6.59 -2.33 -1.01
N ALA A 2 6.14 -1.59 -2.03
CA ALA A 2 6.98 -0.64 -2.78
C ALA A 2 7.62 0.47 -1.92
N THR A 3 6.88 1.04 -0.96
CA THR A 3 7.44 2.03 -0.01
C THR A 3 8.62 1.46 0.78
N ASN A 4 8.53 0.21 1.24
CA ASN A 4 9.59 -0.45 2.01
C ASN A 4 10.84 -0.74 1.13
N ILE A 5 10.63 -1.16 -0.12
CA ILE A 5 11.71 -1.32 -1.11
C ILE A 5 12.46 0.01 -1.31
N LEU A 6 11.74 1.13 -1.40
CA LEU A 6 12.34 2.46 -1.52
C LEU A 6 13.03 2.90 -0.21
N GLU A 7 12.46 2.61 0.96
CA GLU A 7 13.07 2.88 2.28
C GLU A 7 14.43 2.19 2.42
N VAL A 8 14.54 0.94 1.96
CA VAL A 8 15.77 0.15 2.01
C VAL A 8 16.80 0.65 1.01
N ARG A 9 16.35 1.05 -0.19
CA ARG A 9 17.24 1.61 -1.23
C ARG A 9 17.86 2.94 -0.78
N TYR A 10 17.08 3.78 -0.10
CA TYR A 10 17.49 5.11 0.34
C TYR A 10 17.37 5.25 1.87
N PRO A 11 18.35 4.72 2.64
CA PRO A 11 18.37 4.89 4.09
C PRO A 11 18.53 6.38 4.44
N GLN A 12 17.84 6.82 5.49
CA GLN A 12 17.74 8.24 5.83
C GLN A 12 19.12 8.84 6.13
N SER A 13 19.52 9.81 5.31
CA SER A 13 20.81 10.49 5.43
C SER A 13 20.60 11.90 6.00
N ARG A 14 21.21 12.16 7.15
CA ARG A 14 21.06 13.41 7.91
C ARG A 14 21.91 14.54 7.31
N LYS A 15 21.52 15.12 6.17
CA LYS A 15 22.19 16.32 5.60
C LYS A 15 21.18 17.45 5.42
N GLN A 16 21.36 18.57 6.11
CA GLN A 16 20.39 19.67 6.08
C GLN A 16 20.64 20.63 4.90
N SER A 17 19.94 20.39 3.78
CA SER A 17 19.73 21.35 2.68
C SER A 17 18.21 21.58 2.48
N SER A 18 17.80 22.65 1.79
CA SER A 18 16.37 22.88 1.49
C SER A 18 15.72 21.74 0.71
N SER A 19 16.45 21.17 -0.26
CA SER A 19 16.06 19.94 -0.98
C SER A 19 15.97 18.70 -0.08
N SER A 20 16.75 18.63 1.00
CA SER A 20 16.61 17.57 2.00
C SER A 20 15.32 17.70 2.81
N ILE A 21 14.88 18.93 3.11
CA ILE A 21 13.66 19.15 3.89
C ILE A 21 12.41 18.72 3.10
N THR A 22 12.33 19.05 1.81
CA THR A 22 11.21 18.63 0.95
C THR A 22 11.18 17.13 0.75
N LEU A 23 12.34 16.52 0.48
CA LEU A 23 12.54 15.07 0.44
C LEU A 23 12.09 14.38 1.74
N ASP A 24 12.55 14.87 2.90
CA ASP A 24 12.20 14.32 4.22
C ASP A 24 10.68 14.38 4.46
N ARG A 25 10.02 15.44 3.99
CA ARG A 25 8.56 15.59 4.10
C ARG A 25 7.84 14.58 3.22
N HIS A 26 8.20 14.46 1.93
CA HIS A 26 7.59 13.49 1.02
C HIS A 26 7.77 12.06 1.51
N ARG A 27 8.97 11.72 1.97
CA ARG A 27 9.26 10.44 2.61
C ARG A 27 8.36 10.18 3.81
N THR A 28 8.26 11.15 4.71
CA THR A 28 7.42 11.01 5.92
C THR A 28 5.96 10.78 5.55
N VAL A 29 5.42 11.56 4.62
CA VAL A 29 4.02 11.40 4.14
C VAL A 29 3.84 10.01 3.54
N ALA A 30 4.69 9.60 2.60
CA ALA A 30 4.60 8.29 1.95
C ALA A 30 4.64 7.13 2.97
N THR A 31 5.59 7.15 3.90
CA THR A 31 5.73 6.11 4.93
C THR A 31 4.54 6.08 5.89
N GLN A 32 4.08 7.25 6.38
CA GLN A 32 2.98 7.31 7.33
C GLN A 32 1.65 6.90 6.71
N LEU A 33 1.34 7.41 5.52
CA LEU A 33 0.10 7.05 4.82
C LEU A 33 0.11 5.58 4.39
N SER A 34 1.24 5.05 3.92
CA SER A 34 1.37 3.62 3.60
C SER A 34 1.10 2.74 4.83
N ARG A 35 1.65 3.09 6.00
CA ARG A 35 1.39 2.38 7.26
C ARG A 35 -0.06 2.52 7.70
N TYR A 36 -0.66 3.69 7.50
CA TYR A 36 -2.07 3.92 7.81
C TYR A 36 -2.98 3.07 6.93
N CYS A 37 -2.70 2.93 5.63
CA CYS A 37 -3.45 2.02 4.75
C CYS A 37 -3.36 0.56 5.22
N VAL A 38 -2.17 0.10 5.64
CA VAL A 38 -2.03 -1.24 6.23
C VAL A 38 -2.86 -1.35 7.51
N TYR A 39 -2.79 -0.36 8.40
CA TYR A 39 -3.60 -0.31 9.61
C TYR A 39 -5.10 -0.44 9.30
N LEU A 40 -5.62 0.31 8.33
CA LEU A 40 -7.02 0.24 7.92
C LEU A 40 -7.41 -1.17 7.51
N VAL A 41 -6.63 -1.81 6.62
CA VAL A 41 -6.90 -3.18 6.17
C VAL A 41 -6.85 -4.19 7.32
N THR A 42 -5.97 -4.00 8.31
CA THR A 42 -5.79 -4.97 9.40
C THR A 42 -6.71 -4.76 10.60
N CYS A 43 -7.04 -3.51 10.92
CA CYS A 43 -7.66 -3.13 12.20
C CYS A 43 -9.02 -2.47 12.04
N CYS A 44 -9.30 -1.88 10.88
CA CYS A 44 -10.56 -1.19 10.58
C CYS A 44 -11.07 -1.53 9.17
N PRO A 45 -11.13 -2.81 8.76
CA PRO A 45 -11.54 -3.18 7.40
C PRO A 45 -13.00 -2.77 7.13
N GLU A 46 -13.81 -2.63 8.18
CA GLU A 46 -15.20 -2.14 8.12
C GLU A 46 -15.32 -0.70 7.59
N LEU A 47 -14.23 0.07 7.57
CA LEU A 47 -14.23 1.44 7.03
C LEU A 47 -13.90 1.50 5.54
N LEU A 48 -13.44 0.40 4.96
CA LEU A 48 -13.10 0.32 3.56
C LEU A 48 -14.38 0.12 2.71
N PRO A 49 -14.37 0.56 1.45
CA PRO A 49 -15.53 0.46 0.56
C PRO A 49 -15.69 -0.93 -0.09
N ASP A 50 -14.79 -1.88 0.16
CA ASP A 50 -14.80 -3.23 -0.41
C ASP A 50 -15.13 -4.27 0.67
N ASP A 51 -15.46 -5.50 0.25
CA ASP A 51 -15.79 -6.61 1.15
C ASP A 51 -14.66 -6.83 2.18
N ASP A 52 -15.01 -6.69 3.46
CA ASP A 52 -14.07 -6.68 4.58
C ASP A 52 -13.44 -8.06 4.80
N ALA A 53 -14.22 -9.13 4.62
CA ALA A 53 -13.77 -10.51 4.71
C ALA A 53 -12.80 -10.87 3.58
N TRP A 54 -13.10 -10.47 2.35
CA TRP A 54 -12.23 -10.65 1.19
C TRP A 54 -10.93 -9.88 1.37
N SER A 55 -11.00 -8.60 1.73
CA SER A 55 -9.83 -7.73 1.93
C SER A 55 -8.90 -8.28 3.00
N LYS A 56 -9.47 -8.75 4.11
CA LYS A 56 -8.71 -9.36 5.21
C LYS A 56 -8.08 -10.70 4.81
N SER A 57 -8.82 -11.56 4.10
CA SER A 57 -8.29 -12.83 3.59
C SER A 57 -7.13 -12.61 2.63
N LEU A 58 -7.28 -11.67 1.69
CA LEU A 58 -6.25 -11.32 0.72
C LEU A 58 -4.99 -10.80 1.42
N TYR A 59 -5.15 -9.89 2.40
CA TYR A 59 -4.02 -9.40 3.18
C TYR A 59 -3.26 -10.53 3.89
N GLU A 60 -3.96 -11.43 4.58
CA GLU A 60 -3.32 -12.54 5.30
C GLU A 60 -2.61 -13.51 4.36
N ASP A 61 -3.17 -13.77 3.18
CA ASP A 61 -2.52 -14.62 2.18
C ASP A 61 -1.25 -13.96 1.63
N VAL A 62 -1.32 -12.67 1.25
CA VAL A 62 -0.16 -11.91 0.76
C VAL A 62 0.92 -11.81 1.83
N LYS A 63 0.55 -11.59 3.09
CA LYS A 63 1.47 -11.58 4.24
C LYS A 63 2.18 -12.92 4.39
N LYS A 64 1.44 -14.04 4.36
CA LYS A 64 2.03 -15.39 4.45
C LYS A 64 2.94 -15.71 3.26
N ASP A 65 2.59 -15.26 2.06
CA ASP A 65 3.45 -15.42 0.88
C ASP A 65 4.75 -14.61 1.04
N ALA A 66 4.67 -13.37 1.55
CA ALA A 66 5.84 -12.55 1.83
C ALA A 66 6.72 -13.13 2.93
N GLU A 67 6.14 -13.60 4.04
CA GLU A 67 6.86 -14.25 5.13
C GLU A 67 7.57 -15.53 4.66
N ARG A 68 6.91 -16.35 3.82
CA ARG A 68 7.52 -17.54 3.23
C ARG A 68 8.68 -17.21 2.29
N ALA A 69 8.54 -16.14 1.49
CA ALA A 69 9.61 -15.68 0.60
C ALA A 69 10.82 -15.19 1.40
N LEU A 70 10.59 -14.41 2.45
CA LEU A 70 11.65 -13.82 3.28
C LEU A 70 12.21 -14.78 4.34
N ALA A 71 11.57 -15.94 4.55
CA ALA A 71 12.10 -16.99 5.39
C ALA A 71 13.41 -17.50 4.78
N ARG A 72 14.54 -17.04 5.34
CA ARG A 72 15.88 -17.50 4.97
C ARG A 72 15.88 -19.02 5.07
N PRO A 73 16.35 -19.77 4.06
CA PRO A 73 16.53 -21.19 4.22
C PRO A 73 17.52 -21.38 5.38
N CYS A 74 17.03 -21.91 6.50
CA CYS A 74 17.87 -22.53 7.50
C CYS A 74 18.50 -23.74 6.82
N CYS A 75 19.53 -23.52 6.00
CA CYS A 75 20.21 -24.60 5.32
C CYS A 75 20.71 -25.57 6.37
N ALA A 76 20.23 -26.80 6.25
CA ALA A 76 20.77 -28.03 6.80
C ALA A 76 22.25 -27.92 7.19
N LEU A 77 22.52 -27.89 8.50
CA LEU A 77 23.70 -28.43 9.19
C LEU A 77 25.14 -28.21 8.64
N THR A 78 25.39 -27.41 7.61
CA THR A 78 26.71 -27.40 6.94
C THR A 78 27.33 -26.02 6.70
N HIS A 79 26.88 -24.98 7.41
CA HIS A 79 27.65 -23.72 7.44
C HIS A 79 27.57 -22.99 8.79
N ARG A 80 27.77 -23.74 9.87
CA ARG A 80 28.16 -23.19 11.18
C ARG A 80 29.56 -22.62 11.02
N TYR A 81 29.71 -21.37 10.55
CA TYR A 81 30.83 -20.49 10.95
C TYR A 81 30.73 -19.03 10.44
N VAL A 82 29.78 -18.63 9.58
CA VAL A 82 29.77 -17.25 9.03
C VAL A 82 28.54 -16.41 9.40
N CYS A 83 27.45 -16.99 9.93
CA CYS A 83 26.19 -16.27 10.11
C CYS A 83 26.06 -15.52 11.45
N MET A 84 27.15 -14.92 11.95
CA MET A 84 27.13 -14.10 13.18
C MET A 84 27.47 -12.63 12.94
N SER A 85 27.57 -12.20 11.67
CA SER A 85 27.97 -10.85 11.33
C SER A 85 27.10 -10.30 10.21
N SER A 86 25.96 -9.71 10.57
CA SER A 86 25.54 -8.40 10.06
C SER A 86 24.16 -8.05 10.63
N ALA A 87 24.17 -7.21 11.66
CA ALA A 87 23.06 -6.29 11.93
C ALA A 87 23.01 -5.18 10.85
N SER A 88 23.14 -5.58 9.58
CA SER A 88 23.02 -4.70 8.43
C SER A 88 21.62 -4.88 7.88
N THR A 89 20.93 -3.77 7.67
CA THR A 89 19.67 -3.74 6.94
C THR A 89 19.87 -4.52 5.64
N PRO A 90 19.01 -5.52 5.32
CA PRO A 90 19.17 -6.28 4.10
C PRO A 90 19.18 -5.32 2.92
N GLY A 91 20.16 -5.48 2.04
CA GLY A 91 20.28 -4.61 0.86
C GLY A 91 19.07 -4.76 -0.07
N TYR A 92 18.85 -3.78 -0.96
CA TYR A 92 17.77 -3.84 -1.96
C TYR A 92 17.67 -5.21 -2.65
N GLN A 93 18.81 -5.76 -3.09
CA GLN A 93 18.85 -7.05 -3.77
C GLN A 93 18.50 -8.23 -2.85
N GLU A 94 18.92 -8.17 -1.58
CA GLU A 94 18.63 -9.21 -0.58
C GLU A 94 17.14 -9.26 -0.19
N LEU A 95 16.40 -8.16 -0.38
CA LEU A 95 14.94 -8.15 -0.24
C LEU A 95 14.22 -8.56 -1.52
N VAL A 96 14.66 -8.06 -2.67
CA VAL A 96 13.95 -8.23 -3.94
C VAL A 96 14.11 -9.64 -4.51
N ASP A 97 15.29 -10.25 -4.39
CA ASP A 97 15.56 -11.60 -4.90
C ASP A 97 14.61 -12.67 -4.32
N PRO A 98 14.47 -12.82 -2.98
CA PRO A 98 13.59 -13.83 -2.41
C PRO A 98 12.11 -13.56 -2.75
N LEU A 99 11.70 -12.29 -2.79
CA LEU A 99 10.33 -11.91 -3.12
C LEU A 99 10.00 -12.19 -4.60
N SER A 100 10.96 -11.95 -5.51
CA SER A 100 10.80 -12.20 -6.95
C SER A 100 10.87 -13.69 -7.30
N ALA A 101 11.66 -14.47 -6.55
CA ALA A 101 11.81 -15.90 -6.74
C ALA A 101 10.64 -16.73 -6.19
N ASN A 102 9.70 -16.11 -5.46
CA ASN A 102 8.54 -16.78 -4.91
C ASN A 102 7.48 -17.10 -5.99
N ALA A 103 7.81 -18.03 -6.88
CA ALA A 103 6.91 -18.57 -7.90
C ALA A 103 5.69 -19.31 -7.31
N ASN A 104 5.68 -19.55 -5.99
CA ASN A 104 4.63 -20.26 -5.26
C ASN A 104 3.64 -19.31 -4.56
N SER A 105 3.70 -17.99 -4.81
CA SER A 105 2.70 -17.06 -4.28
C SER A 105 1.33 -17.42 -4.86
N LYS A 106 0.32 -17.60 -3.99
CA LYS A 106 -1.03 -17.93 -4.45
C LYS A 106 -1.71 -16.74 -5.15
N HIS A 107 -1.30 -15.51 -4.79
CA HIS A 107 -1.89 -14.28 -5.31
C HIS A 107 -0.88 -13.46 -6.13
N GLN A 108 -1.30 -13.02 -7.32
CA GLN A 108 -0.49 -12.17 -8.20
C GLN A 108 -0.13 -10.82 -7.55
N VAL A 109 -0.94 -10.36 -6.60
CA VAL A 109 -0.78 -9.08 -5.88
C VAL A 109 0.61 -8.92 -5.26
N LEU A 110 1.20 -9.98 -4.70
CA LEU A 110 2.55 -9.89 -4.14
C LEU A 110 3.59 -9.64 -5.24
N ASN A 111 3.53 -10.41 -6.33
CA ASN A 111 4.46 -10.29 -7.46
C ASN A 111 4.32 -8.94 -8.16
N ASP A 112 3.09 -8.47 -8.33
CA ASP A 112 2.81 -7.14 -8.88
C ASP A 112 3.39 -6.04 -7.98
N GLY A 113 3.27 -6.20 -6.66
CA GLY A 113 3.86 -5.31 -5.68
C GLY A 113 5.40 -5.27 -5.71
N VAL A 114 6.06 -6.43 -5.91
CA VAL A 114 7.52 -6.50 -6.13
C VAL A 114 7.90 -5.78 -7.40
N LYS A 115 7.24 -6.13 -8.51
CA LYS A 115 7.51 -5.60 -9.84
C LYS A 115 7.34 -4.09 -9.87
N LEU A 116 6.28 -3.57 -9.26
CA LEU A 116 6.06 -2.13 -9.14
C LEU A 116 7.17 -1.46 -8.32
N GLY A 117 7.62 -2.09 -7.23
CA GLY A 117 8.75 -1.61 -6.43
C GLY A 117 10.07 -1.57 -7.20
N GLN A 118 10.35 -2.60 -8.01
CA GLN A 118 11.51 -2.64 -8.91
C GLN A 118 11.43 -1.53 -9.95
N GLN A 119 10.29 -1.41 -10.64
CA GLN A 119 10.05 -0.38 -11.64
C GLN A 119 10.21 1.02 -11.06
N LEU A 120 9.74 1.27 -9.83
CA LEU A 120 9.90 2.55 -9.15
C LEU A 120 11.39 2.90 -8.96
N VAL A 121 12.20 1.93 -8.51
CA VAL A 121 13.64 2.13 -8.27
C VAL A 121 14.43 2.24 -9.57
N GLU A 122 14.05 1.48 -10.60
CA GLU A 122 14.77 1.42 -11.87
C GLU A 122 14.43 2.58 -12.82
N THR A 123 13.19 3.09 -12.75
CA THR A 123 12.69 4.12 -13.66
C THR A 123 12.91 5.53 -13.12
N ILE A 124 12.88 5.71 -11.79
CA ILE A 124 13.00 7.03 -11.16
C ILE A 124 14.38 7.17 -10.51
N TYR A 125 15.31 7.76 -11.26
CA TYR A 125 16.69 7.99 -10.79
C TYR A 125 16.81 9.10 -9.72
N ASN A 126 15.76 9.90 -9.51
CA ASN A 126 15.74 10.96 -8.51
C ASN A 126 14.96 10.52 -7.26
N GLU A 127 15.66 10.39 -6.13
CA GLU A 127 15.10 10.02 -4.84
C GLU A 127 13.91 10.92 -4.43
N GLU A 128 14.04 12.25 -4.59
CA GLU A 128 12.98 13.19 -4.23
C GLU A 128 11.73 12.98 -5.09
N ALA A 129 11.90 12.72 -6.38
CA ALA A 129 10.79 12.43 -7.28
C ALA A 129 10.10 11.11 -6.93
N ALA A 130 10.87 10.08 -6.56
CA ALA A 130 10.32 8.77 -6.17
C ALA A 130 9.51 8.87 -4.86
N TRP A 131 10.01 9.57 -3.85
CA TRP A 131 9.26 9.81 -2.61
C TRP A 131 8.04 10.69 -2.83
N LYS A 132 8.15 11.72 -3.68
CA LYS A 132 7.00 12.55 -4.04
C LYS A 132 5.92 11.73 -4.71
N LEU A 133 6.27 10.91 -5.71
CA LEU A 133 5.32 10.03 -6.39
C LEU A 133 4.58 9.11 -5.39
N LEU A 134 5.32 8.49 -4.46
CA LEU A 134 4.69 7.67 -3.42
C LEU A 134 3.80 8.48 -2.48
N ALA A 135 4.22 9.69 -2.09
CA ALA A 135 3.42 10.56 -1.23
C ALA A 135 2.10 10.96 -1.90
N ASP A 136 2.16 11.34 -3.17
CA ASP A 136 1.00 11.69 -3.99
C ASP A 136 0.09 10.46 -4.14
N PHE A 137 0.64 9.31 -4.51
CA PHE A 137 -0.11 8.05 -4.64
C PHE A 137 -0.83 7.64 -3.34
N TRP A 138 -0.15 7.65 -2.20
CA TRP A 138 -0.79 7.26 -0.93
C TRP A 138 -1.83 8.28 -0.46
N SER A 139 -1.63 9.56 -0.78
CA SER A 139 -2.63 10.60 -0.51
C SER A 139 -3.87 10.40 -1.36
N GLU A 140 -3.70 10.13 -2.66
CA GLU A 140 -4.79 9.80 -3.58
C GLU A 140 -5.50 8.51 -3.17
N MET A 141 -4.77 7.47 -2.76
CA MET A 141 -5.34 6.21 -2.30
C MET A 141 -6.25 6.41 -1.08
N ILE A 142 -5.80 7.15 -0.08
CA ILE A 142 -6.61 7.44 1.12
C ILE A 142 -7.85 8.26 0.75
N LEU A 143 -7.70 9.24 -0.16
CA LEU A 143 -8.84 10.03 -0.63
C LEU A 143 -9.84 9.18 -1.43
N TYR A 144 -9.34 8.21 -2.20
CA TYR A 144 -10.15 7.30 -3.00
C TYR A 144 -10.93 6.31 -2.14
N VAL A 145 -10.32 5.76 -1.08
CA VAL A 145 -11.01 4.81 -0.18
C VAL A 145 -11.91 5.49 0.84
N ALA A 146 -11.77 6.79 1.06
CA ALA A 146 -12.55 7.51 2.06
C ALA A 146 -14.07 7.53 1.77
N PRO A 147 -14.57 7.78 0.53
CA PRO A 147 -15.97 7.56 0.18
C PRO A 147 -16.32 6.07 0.26
N SER A 148 -16.95 5.67 1.35
CA SER A 148 -17.46 4.32 1.57
C SER A 148 -18.94 4.39 1.94
N ASP A 149 -19.70 3.46 1.38
CA ASP A 149 -21.12 3.22 1.62
C ASP A 149 -21.36 2.39 2.89
N ASN A 150 -20.29 1.92 3.56
CA ASN A 150 -20.36 1.21 4.83
C ASN A 150 -20.62 2.18 6.00
N LEU A 151 -21.81 2.79 5.99
CA LEU A 151 -22.29 3.70 7.03
C LEU A 151 -22.33 3.05 8.42
N LYS A 152 -22.43 1.72 8.49
CA LYS A 152 -22.41 0.96 9.74
C LYS A 152 -21.01 0.94 10.35
N GLY A 153 -19.97 0.63 9.56
CA GLY A 153 -18.58 0.71 10.00
C GLY A 153 -18.19 2.12 10.43
N HIS A 154 -18.64 3.14 9.69
CA HIS A 154 -18.42 4.55 10.05
C HIS A 154 -19.05 4.93 11.39
N LYS A 155 -20.27 4.44 11.69
CA LYS A 155 -20.92 4.67 12.99
C LYS A 155 -20.20 3.96 14.14
N GLU A 156 -19.69 2.75 13.93
CA GLU A 156 -18.97 1.97 14.95
C GLU A 156 -17.58 2.54 15.25
N SER A 157 -16.88 3.11 14.26
CA SER A 157 -15.58 3.78 14.46
C SER A 157 -15.70 5.13 15.19
N ILE A 158 -16.80 5.88 15.02
CA ILE A 158 -17.07 7.11 15.81
C ILE A 158 -17.07 6.79 17.31
N ALA A 159 -17.63 5.65 17.72
CA ALA A 159 -17.64 5.23 19.12
C ALA A 159 -16.24 4.91 19.68
N ARG A 160 -15.24 4.70 18.80
CA ARG A 160 -13.84 4.39 19.15
C ARG A 160 -12.89 5.58 19.12
N GLY A 161 -13.35 6.78 18.76
CA GLY A 161 -12.60 8.02 18.98
C GLY A 161 -12.11 8.79 17.75
N GLY A 162 -12.76 8.65 16.59
CA GLY A 162 -12.51 9.53 15.43
C GLY A 162 -11.24 9.19 14.64
N GLU A 163 -11.38 8.59 13.46
CA GLU A 163 -10.28 8.22 12.57
C GLU A 163 -10.10 9.25 11.45
N LEU A 164 -8.87 9.41 10.95
CA LEU A 164 -8.55 10.32 9.83
C LEU A 164 -9.45 10.06 8.62
N ILE A 165 -9.68 8.79 8.27
CA ILE A 165 -10.53 8.41 7.14
C ILE A 165 -11.99 8.90 7.30
N MET A 166 -12.50 8.97 8.53
CA MET A 166 -13.86 9.50 8.78
C MET A 166 -13.94 11.01 8.60
N LEU A 167 -12.88 11.74 8.96
CA LEU A 167 -12.82 13.19 8.69
C LEU A 167 -12.81 13.45 7.18
N LEU A 168 -12.04 12.66 6.43
CA LEU A 168 -11.98 12.76 4.98
C LEU A 168 -13.32 12.38 4.34
N TRP A 169 -13.95 11.30 4.79
CA TRP A 169 -15.30 10.90 4.37
C TRP A 169 -16.32 12.03 4.59
N ALA A 170 -16.35 12.64 5.78
CA ALA A 170 -17.28 13.71 6.10
C ALA A 170 -17.05 14.96 5.24
N LEU A 171 -15.78 15.33 5.01
CA LEU A 171 -15.41 16.44 4.13
C LEU A 171 -15.82 16.19 2.67
N LEU A 172 -15.57 14.98 2.16
CA LEU A 172 -15.95 14.58 0.81
C LEU A 172 -17.47 14.54 0.65
N GLY A 173 -18.19 14.01 1.64
CA GLY A 173 -19.66 14.05 1.67
C GLY A 173 -20.21 15.48 1.65
N HIS A 174 -19.59 16.40 2.40
CA HIS A 174 -19.94 17.82 2.34
C HIS A 174 -19.65 18.46 0.97
N ALA A 175 -18.63 18.00 0.27
CA ALA A 175 -18.31 18.43 -1.09
C ALA A 175 -19.18 17.75 -2.17
N GLY A 176 -20.12 16.86 -1.78
CA GLY A 176 -20.98 16.11 -2.70
C GLY A 176 -20.33 14.88 -3.33
N ILE A 177 -19.16 14.46 -2.85
CA ILE A 177 -18.41 13.29 -3.32
C ILE A 177 -18.76 12.11 -2.41
N ILE A 178 -19.84 11.41 -2.75
CA ILE A 178 -20.46 10.38 -1.89
C ILE A 178 -20.12 8.96 -2.35
N SER A 179 -19.74 8.79 -3.62
CA SER A 179 -19.38 7.49 -4.21
C SER A 179 -18.13 7.58 -5.05
N ARG A 180 -17.43 6.44 -5.18
CA ARG A 180 -16.37 6.25 -6.17
C ARG A 180 -17.01 6.23 -7.56
N SER A 181 -16.41 6.90 -8.54
CA SER A 181 -16.79 6.73 -9.94
C SER A 181 -16.50 5.30 -10.37
N THR A 182 -17.50 4.44 -10.34
CA THR A 182 -17.44 3.11 -10.95
C THR A 182 -17.65 3.32 -12.45
N ASP A 183 -16.56 3.39 -13.22
CA ASP A 183 -16.63 3.37 -14.68
C ASP A 183 -17.15 1.99 -15.13
N GLY A 184 -18.48 1.84 -15.17
CA GLY A 184 -19.12 0.55 -15.36
C GLY A 184 -20.64 0.56 -15.57
N ASP A 185 -21.26 1.70 -15.89
CA ASP A 185 -22.65 1.72 -16.39
C ASP A 185 -22.74 2.44 -17.73
N GLY A 186 -22.13 1.81 -18.73
CA GLY A 186 -22.38 2.11 -20.13
C GLY A 186 -23.42 1.14 -20.66
N GLY A 187 -24.71 1.43 -20.47
CA GLY A 187 -25.74 0.79 -21.27
C GLY A 187 -27.12 0.65 -20.63
N ASP A 188 -27.86 1.76 -20.54
CA ASP A 188 -29.32 1.71 -20.70
C ASP A 188 -29.86 3.02 -21.29
N ALA A 189 -29.54 3.22 -22.56
CA ALA A 189 -30.17 4.23 -23.40
C ALA A 189 -30.59 3.62 -24.74
N ARG A 190 -31.48 2.62 -24.72
CA ARG A 190 -32.23 2.23 -25.94
C ARG A 190 -33.44 1.31 -25.68
N ALA A 191 -34.58 1.89 -25.32
CA ALA A 191 -35.89 1.34 -25.68
C ALA A 191 -36.98 2.43 -25.65
N ALA A 192 -36.80 3.46 -26.47
CA ALA A 192 -37.90 4.33 -26.91
C ALA A 192 -37.84 4.43 -28.44
N ALA A 193 -38.43 3.45 -29.12
CA ALA A 193 -38.83 3.55 -30.53
C ALA A 193 -39.92 2.49 -30.75
N GLY A 194 -41.08 2.97 -31.19
CA GLY A 194 -42.33 2.22 -31.16
C GLY A 194 -42.49 1.17 -32.25
N THR A 195 -43.61 0.47 -32.15
CA THR A 195 -44.32 -0.11 -33.29
C THR A 195 -45.81 0.05 -33.04
N SER A 196 -46.47 0.45 -34.12
CA SER A 196 -47.87 0.82 -34.32
C SER A 196 -48.91 -0.22 -33.88
#